data_AF-A0A800LW25-F1
#
_entry.id   AF-A0A800LW25-F1
#
_cell.length_a   1.000
_cell.length_b   1.000
_cell.length_c   1.000
_cell.angle_alpha   90.00
_cell.angle_beta   90.00
_cell.angle_gamma   90.00
#
_symmetry.space_group_name_H-M   'P 1'
#
loop_
_entity.id
_entity.type
_entity.pdbx_description
1 polymer ?
#
loop_
_entity_poly.entity_id
_entity_poly.type
_entity_poly.pdbx_seq_one_letter_code
_entity_poly.pdbx_strand_id
1 'polypeptide(L)'
;MIRLLLITIIFAMTFPIGRVQAQNGDPVTTANYRLAGRFAPYKMQQLIFSTSVQPRWIEGSERFWYEWETSEGKSYHLVDPVQGTRRSIFDNDRIA
;
A
#
# COMPACT_ATOMS: atom_id res chain seq x y z
N MET A 1 -18.13 26.42 47.60
CA MET A 1 -18.27 26.85 46.18
C MET A 1 -16.94 27.21 45.52
N ILE A 2 -15.99 27.87 46.19
CA ILE A 2 -14.66 28.23 45.62
C ILE A 2 -13.86 27.04 45.03
N ARG A 3 -13.90 25.85 45.67
CA ARG A 3 -13.16 24.66 45.20
C ARG A 3 -13.69 24.08 43.87
N LEU A 4 -14.98 24.24 43.59
CA LEU A 4 -15.58 23.78 42.32
C LEU A 4 -15.17 24.71 41.17
N LEU A 5 -15.04 26.02 41.45
CA LEU A 5 -14.71 27.07 40.50
C LEU A 5 -13.22 27.02 40.06
N LEU A 6 -12.33 26.60 40.96
CA LEU A 6 -10.90 26.40 40.67
C LEU A 6 -10.64 25.23 39.70
N ILE A 7 -11.44 24.16 39.77
CA ILE A 7 -11.28 22.98 38.90
C ILE A 7 -11.73 23.31 37.46
N THR A 8 -12.77 24.13 37.29
CA THR A 8 -13.26 24.55 35.97
C THR A 8 -12.25 25.46 35.24
N ILE A 9 -11.53 26.32 35.98
CA ILE A 9 -10.51 27.21 35.41
C ILE A 9 -9.28 26.41 34.96
N ILE A 10 -8.87 25.40 35.72
CA ILE A 10 -7.73 24.54 35.34
C ILE A 10 -8.07 23.72 34.09
N PHE A 11 -9.30 23.20 33.97
CA PHE A 11 -9.73 22.44 32.80
C PHE A 11 -9.75 23.29 31.51
N ALA A 12 -10.13 24.57 31.60
CA ALA A 12 -10.13 25.49 30.47
C ALA A 12 -8.71 25.87 29.98
N MET A 13 -7.68 25.71 30.82
CA MET A 13 -6.30 26.09 30.50
C MET A 13 -5.47 24.94 29.88
N THR A 14 -5.94 23.70 30.00
CA THR A 14 -5.27 22.51 29.44
C THR A 14 -5.75 22.08 28.05
N PHE A 15 -6.74 22.74 27.45
CA PHE A 15 -7.06 22.49 26.04
C PHE A 15 -6.03 23.22 25.16
N PRO A 16 -5.10 22.51 24.50
CA PRO A 16 -4.26 23.16 23.51
C PRO A 16 -5.18 23.67 22.41
N ILE A 17 -5.33 24.99 22.31
CA ILE A 17 -5.81 25.65 21.10
C ILE A 17 -4.69 25.52 20.06
N GLY A 18 -4.41 24.28 19.66
CA GLY A 18 -3.50 23.99 18.57
C GLY A 18 -4.16 24.51 17.32
N ARG A 19 -3.59 25.56 16.73
CA ARG A 19 -3.96 25.95 15.38
C ARG A 19 -3.54 24.80 14.47
N VAL A 20 -4.51 24.05 13.97
CA VAL A 20 -4.30 23.15 12.84
C VAL A 20 -3.98 24.07 11.67
N GLN A 21 -2.69 24.32 11.45
CA GLN A 21 -2.25 25.05 10.28
C GLN A 21 -2.50 24.12 9.10
N ALA A 22 -3.56 24.39 8.35
CA ALA A 22 -3.75 23.78 7.03
C ALA A 22 -2.45 23.99 6.26
N GLN A 23 -2.02 22.97 5.51
CA GLN A 23 -0.81 23.02 4.70
C GLN A 23 -1.01 24.04 3.57
N ASN A 24 -0.87 25.32 3.88
CA ASN A 24 -0.77 26.40 2.91
C ASN A 24 0.65 26.36 2.36
N GLY A 25 1.00 25.28 1.66
CA GLY A 25 2.13 25.32 0.76
C GLY A 25 1.83 26.38 -0.31
N ASP A 26 2.84 27.14 -0.71
CA ASP A 26 2.69 28.10 -1.81
C ASP A 26 1.96 27.41 -2.97
N PRO A 27 0.90 28.03 -3.53
CA PRO A 27 0.19 27.41 -4.64
C PRO A 27 1.21 27.10 -5.73
N VAL A 28 1.26 25.84 -6.16
CA VAL A 28 2.16 25.41 -7.24
C VAL A 28 1.69 26.14 -8.51
N THR A 29 2.34 27.25 -8.83
CA THR A 29 1.98 28.12 -9.97
C THR A 29 2.60 27.65 -11.28
N THR A 30 3.59 26.76 -11.22
CA THR A 30 4.34 26.30 -12.39
C THR A 30 4.56 24.79 -12.33
N ALA A 31 4.50 24.13 -13.49
CA ALA A 31 4.73 22.69 -13.59
C ALA A 31 6.18 22.31 -13.23
N ASN A 32 6.34 21.28 -12.40
CA ASN A 32 7.65 20.73 -12.03
C ASN A 32 8.05 19.58 -12.97
N TYR A 33 8.59 19.94 -14.14
CA TYR A 33 9.02 18.97 -15.15
C TYR A 33 10.13 18.02 -14.67
N ARG A 34 11.01 18.48 -13.77
CA ARG A 34 12.08 17.65 -13.20
C ARG A 34 11.53 16.49 -12.37
N LEU A 35 10.47 16.74 -11.59
CA LEU A 35 9.78 15.71 -10.83
C LEU A 35 9.00 14.77 -11.75
N ALA A 36 8.27 15.32 -12.72
CA ALA A 36 7.55 14.53 -13.72
C ALA A 36 8.47 13.56 -14.49
N GLY A 37 9.70 13.99 -14.83
CA GLY A 37 10.70 13.14 -15.50
C GLY A 37 11.24 11.97 -14.65
N ARG A 38 11.00 11.95 -13.33
CA ARG A 38 11.29 10.78 -12.48
C ARG A 38 10.23 9.69 -12.64
N PHE A 39 8.98 10.09 -12.86
CA PHE A 39 7.83 9.21 -13.08
C PHE A 39 7.48 9.09 -14.58
N ALA A 40 8.44 9.32 -15.45
CA ALA A 40 8.22 9.15 -16.87
C ALA A 40 7.84 7.68 -17.17
N PRO A 41 6.91 7.41 -18.10
CA PRO A 41 6.35 6.07 -18.32
C PRO A 41 7.40 4.96 -18.50
N TYR A 42 8.49 5.25 -19.22
CA TYR A 42 9.58 4.30 -19.46
C TYR A 42 10.38 3.93 -18.20
N LYS A 43 10.43 4.80 -17.18
CA LYS A 43 11.05 4.48 -15.88
C LYS A 43 10.08 3.69 -15.00
N MET A 44 8.79 4.00 -15.09
CA MET A 44 7.75 3.30 -14.32
C MET A 44 7.57 1.85 -14.78
N GLN A 45 7.73 1.57 -16.08
CA GLN A 45 7.65 0.19 -16.60
C GLN A 45 8.60 -0.79 -15.92
N GLN A 46 9.75 -0.33 -15.42
CA GLN A 46 10.72 -1.17 -14.69
C GLN A 46 10.35 -1.39 -13.20
N LEU A 47 9.35 -0.66 -12.70
CA LEU A 47 8.90 -0.69 -11.31
C LEU A 47 7.50 -1.30 -11.16
N ILE A 48 6.77 -1.43 -12.27
CA ILE A 48 5.42 -1.99 -12.28
C ILE A 48 5.55 -3.51 -12.43
N PHE A 49 5.40 -4.21 -11.30
CA PHE A 49 5.29 -5.66 -11.27
C PHE A 49 3.83 -6.11 -11.42
N SER A 50 3.50 -7.35 -11.06
CA SER A 50 2.12 -7.86 -11.13
C SER A 50 1.18 -7.00 -10.27
N THR A 51 0.14 -6.45 -10.91
CA THR A 51 -0.89 -5.61 -10.24
C THR A 51 -2.24 -6.31 -10.14
N SER A 52 -2.43 -7.41 -10.85
CA SER A 52 -3.63 -8.23 -10.84
C SER A 52 -3.27 -9.71 -10.89
N VAL A 53 -4.19 -10.55 -10.42
CA VAL A 53 -4.04 -12.01 -10.49
C VAL A 53 -4.72 -12.50 -11.76
N GLN A 54 -3.97 -13.21 -12.60
CA GLN A 54 -4.49 -13.90 -13.78
C GLN A 54 -4.61 -15.40 -13.47
N PRO A 55 -5.79 -15.89 -13.05
CA PRO A 55 -5.94 -17.30 -12.68
C PRO A 55 -5.88 -18.21 -13.91
N ARG A 56 -5.06 -19.26 -13.82
CA ARG A 56 -5.00 -20.37 -14.77
C ARG A 56 -5.60 -21.62 -14.12
N TRP A 57 -6.80 -21.99 -14.56
CA TRP A 57 -7.54 -23.13 -14.02
C TRP A 57 -6.91 -24.45 -14.44
N ILE A 58 -6.92 -25.43 -13.53
CA ILE A 58 -6.47 -26.78 -13.79
C ILE A 58 -7.69 -27.60 -14.22
N GLU A 59 -7.64 -28.13 -15.43
CA GLU A 59 -8.73 -28.92 -16.03
C GLU A 59 -9.14 -30.09 -15.12
N GLY A 60 -10.44 -30.27 -14.92
CA GLY A 60 -10.98 -31.30 -14.03
C GLY A 60 -10.86 -31.01 -12.53
N SER A 61 -10.49 -29.78 -12.13
CA SER A 61 -10.51 -29.36 -10.73
C SER A 61 -10.98 -27.91 -10.56
N GLU A 62 -11.38 -27.55 -9.34
CA GLU A 62 -11.63 -26.15 -8.96
C GLU A 62 -10.35 -25.41 -8.56
N ARG A 63 -9.16 -26.00 -8.76
CA ARG A 63 -7.90 -25.36 -8.43
C ARG A 63 -7.42 -24.52 -9.59
N PHE A 64 -6.74 -23.42 -9.26
CA PHE A 64 -6.05 -22.59 -10.24
C PHE A 64 -4.67 -22.21 -9.73
N TRP A 65 -3.82 -21.80 -10.64
CA TRP A 65 -2.53 -21.24 -10.31
C TRP A 65 -2.34 -19.87 -10.96
N TYR A 66 -1.44 -19.08 -10.41
CA TYR A 66 -1.08 -17.78 -10.97
C TYR A 66 0.40 -17.50 -10.81
N GLU A 67 0.91 -16.65 -11.71
CA GLU A 67 2.26 -16.08 -11.61
C GLU A 67 2.16 -14.71 -10.94
N TRP A 68 3.12 -14.41 -10.07
CA TRP A 68 3.24 -13.13 -9.39
C TRP A 68 4.68 -12.65 -9.45
N GLU A 69 4.88 -11.49 -10.05
CA GLU A 69 6.18 -10.84 -10.13
C GLU A 69 6.28 -9.75 -9.07
N THR A 70 7.44 -9.66 -8.44
CA THR A 70 7.82 -8.60 -7.49
C THR A 70 9.27 -8.18 -7.76
N SER A 71 9.78 -7.22 -6.99
CA SER A 71 11.20 -6.86 -7.01
C SER A 71 12.14 -8.03 -6.68
N GLU A 72 11.63 -9.07 -6.00
CA GLU A 72 12.41 -10.26 -5.64
C GLU A 72 12.41 -11.31 -6.76
N GLY A 73 11.61 -11.12 -7.82
CA GLY A 73 11.49 -12.04 -8.95
C GLY A 73 10.08 -12.59 -9.12
N LYS A 74 9.98 -13.67 -9.91
CA LYS A 74 8.73 -14.36 -10.23
C LYS A 74 8.46 -15.49 -9.25
N SER A 75 7.23 -15.56 -8.78
CA SER A 75 6.71 -16.63 -7.92
C SER A 75 5.48 -17.26 -8.55
N TYR A 76 5.28 -18.54 -8.26
CA TYR A 76 4.17 -19.33 -8.80
C TYR A 76 3.35 -19.89 -7.66
N HIS A 77 2.05 -19.58 -7.63
CA HIS A 77 1.18 -19.98 -6.54
C HIS A 77 0.08 -20.89 -7.04
N LEU A 78 -0.19 -21.97 -6.30
CA LEU A 78 -1.36 -22.83 -6.48
C LEU A 78 -2.39 -22.49 -5.40
N VAL A 79 -3.63 -22.32 -5.82
CA VAL A 79 -4.76 -22.01 -4.96
C VAL A 79 -5.83 -23.10 -5.07
N ASP A 80 -6.33 -23.54 -3.93
CA ASP A 80 -7.55 -24.32 -3.81
C ASP A 80 -8.63 -23.41 -3.20
N PRO A 81 -9.57 -22.88 -4.00
CA PRO A 81 -10.58 -21.94 -3.52
C PRO A 81 -11.63 -22.61 -2.62
N VAL A 82 -11.85 -23.92 -2.75
CA VAL A 82 -12.80 -24.68 -1.92
C VAL A 82 -12.25 -24.82 -0.50
N GLN A 83 -10.96 -25.15 -0.39
CA GLN A 83 -10.28 -25.27 0.89
C GLN A 83 -9.73 -23.94 1.42
N GLY A 84 -9.76 -22.87 0.61
CA GLY A 84 -9.20 -21.57 0.95
C GLY A 84 -7.68 -21.58 1.13
N THR A 85 -6.97 -22.49 0.47
CA THR A 85 -5.51 -22.64 0.64
C THR A 85 -4.74 -22.05 -0.53
N ARG A 86 -3.56 -21.50 -0.22
CA ARG A 86 -2.59 -21.01 -1.21
C ARG A 86 -1.20 -21.52 -0.82
N ARG A 87 -0.50 -22.12 -1.78
CA ARG A 87 0.89 -22.59 -1.60
C ARG A 87 1.78 -22.19 -2.76
N SER A 88 3.07 -22.03 -2.49
CA SER A 88 4.06 -21.90 -3.57
C SER A 88 4.18 -23.23 -4.31
N ILE A 89 4.28 -23.17 -5.64
CA ILE A 89 4.51 -24.35 -6.48
C ILE A 89 6.00 -24.73 -6.44
N PHE A 90 6.86 -23.73 -6.35
CA PHE A 90 8.31 -23.89 -6.36
C PHE A 90 8.93 -23.34 -5.09
N ASP A 91 10.04 -23.96 -4.67
CA ASP A 91 10.94 -23.41 -3.68
C ASP A 91 11.99 -22.58 -4.43
N ASN A 92 11.79 -21.27 -4.47
CA ASN A 92 12.60 -20.37 -5.30
C ASN A 92 14.10 -20.42 -4.91
N ASP A 93 14.41 -20.70 -3.64
CA ASP A 93 15.78 -20.80 -3.13
C ASP A 93 16.52 -22.05 -3.65
N ARG A 94 15.78 -23.09 -4.06
CA ARG A 94 16.36 -24.35 -4.57
C ARG A 94 16.54 -24.38 -6.09
N ILE A 95 15.96 -23.44 -6.82
CA ILE A 95 15.95 -23.40 -8.29
C ILE A 95 16.80 -22.23 -8.82
N ALA A 96 17.18 -21.28 -7.96
CA ALA A 96 18.05 -20.14 -8.27
C ALA A 96 19.54 -20.54 -8.41
#